data_AF-A0A1H7WR72-F1
#
_entry.id   AF-A0A1H7WR72-F1
#
_cell.length_a   1.000
_cell.length_b   1.000
_cell.length_c   1.000
_cell.angle_alpha   90.00
_cell.angle_beta   90.00
_cell.angle_gamma   90.00
#
_symmetry.space_group_name_H-M   'P 1'
#
loop_
_entity.id
_entity.type
_entity.pdbx_description
1 polymer ?
#
loop_
_entity_poly.entity_id
_entity_poly.type
_entity_poly.pdbx_seq_one_letter_code
_entity_poly.pdbx_strand_id
1 'polypeptide(L)'
;MKQGRQAQLRLAAVIGEIEGVYTAWLRAREPARRRRLLLELAAAGTRLAAEAAGDRTGRPLPRTRRTRRALAAQRGADWITERFTP
;
A
#
# COMPACT_ATOMS: atom_id res chain seq x y z
N MET A 1 7.46 15.63 7.27
CA MET A 1 8.21 14.38 7.52
C MET A 1 7.51 13.37 8.45
N LYS A 2 6.85 13.75 9.56
CA LYS A 2 6.25 12.79 10.52
C LYS A 2 5.08 11.95 9.95
N GLN A 3 4.22 12.55 9.12
CA GLN A 3 3.02 11.89 8.58
C GLN A 3 3.36 10.73 7.62
N GLY A 4 4.38 10.88 6.76
CA GLY A 4 4.80 9.81 5.84
C GLY A 4 5.34 8.58 6.56
N ARG A 5 6.14 8.77 7.62
CA ARG A 5 6.63 7.65 8.46
C ARG A 5 5.48 6.92 9.16
N GLN A 6 4.48 7.65 9.64
CA GLN A 6 3.32 7.05 10.29
C GLN A 6 2.47 6.23 9.30
N ALA A 7 2.30 6.71 8.06
CA ALA A 7 1.63 5.97 7.01
C ALA A 7 2.39 4.69 6.63
N GLN A 8 3.72 4.76 6.51
CA GLN A 8 4.57 3.59 6.27
C GLN A 8 4.46 2.54 7.39
N LEU A 9 4.43 2.97 8.65
CA LEU A 9 4.27 2.06 9.79
C LEU A 9 2.89 1.39 9.80
N ARG A 10 1.81 2.12 9.46
CA ARG A 10 0.48 1.52 9.31
C ARG A 10 0.44 0.51 8.18
N LEU A 11 1.04 0.83 7.03
CA LEU A 11 1.13 -0.09 5.90
C LEU A 11 1.91 -1.37 6.28
N ALA A 12 3.06 -1.22 6.94
CA ALA A 12 3.86 -2.35 7.42
C ALA A 12 3.09 -3.22 8.43
N ALA A 13 2.32 -2.60 9.33
CA ALA A 13 1.50 -3.33 10.30
C ALA A 13 0.42 -4.18 9.62
N VAL A 14 -0.28 -3.62 8.62
CA VAL A 14 -1.31 -4.37 7.87
C VAL A 14 -0.69 -5.51 7.04
N ILE A 15 0.50 -5.30 6.47
CA ILE A 15 1.24 -6.37 5.76
C ILE A 15 1.58 -7.50 6.74
N GLY A 16 2.12 -7.18 7.92
CA GLY A 16 2.43 -8.18 8.94
C GLY A 16 1.20 -8.96 9.41
N GLU A 17 0.04 -8.29 9.53
CA GLU A 17 -1.24 -8.95 9.82
C GLU A 17 -1.60 -9.96 8.72
N ILE A 18 -1.53 -9.56 7.44
CA ILE A 18 -1.81 -10.44 6.29
C ILE A 18 -0.90 -11.66 6.29
N GLU A 19 0.40 -11.47 6.48
CA GLU A 19 1.39 -12.56 6.53
C GLU A 19 1.09 -13.53 7.68
N GLY A 20 0.74 -13.02 8.86
CA GLY A 20 0.37 -13.82 10.02
C GLY A 20 -0.90 -14.65 9.77
N VAL A 21 -1.97 -14.02 9.27
CA VAL A 21 -3.24 -14.68 8.95
C VAL A 21 -3.07 -15.70 7.84
N TYR A 22 -2.32 -15.38 6.78
CA TYR A 22 -2.02 -16.31 5.70
C TYR A 22 -1.24 -17.53 6.18
N THR A 23 -0.22 -17.32 7.02
CA THR A 23 0.55 -18.42 7.63
C THR A 23 -0.32 -19.30 8.51
N ALA A 24 -1.21 -18.70 9.32
CA ALA A 24 -2.18 -19.43 10.13
C ALA A 24 -3.16 -20.23 9.25
N TRP A 25 -3.60 -19.66 8.13
CA TRP A 25 -4.48 -20.33 7.17
C TRP A 25 -3.81 -21.54 6.52
N LEU A 26 -2.54 -21.42 6.11
CA LEU A 26 -1.76 -22.53 5.56
C LEU A 26 -1.63 -23.70 6.55
N ARG A 27 -1.59 -23.42 7.85
CA ARG A 27 -1.46 -24.44 8.91
C ARG A 27 -2.80 -24.96 9.43
N ALA A 28 -3.91 -24.29 9.15
CA ALA A 28 -5.22 -24.70 9.64
C ALA A 28 -5.71 -25.94 8.88
N ARG A 29 -6.02 -27.02 9.61
CA ARG A 29 -6.54 -28.28 9.05
C ARG A 29 -8.06 -28.35 9.08
N GLU A 30 -8.69 -27.66 10.02
CA GLU A 30 -10.14 -27.65 10.18
C GLU A 30 -10.82 -26.72 9.14
N PRO A 31 -11.83 -27.20 8.40
CA PRO A 31 -12.51 -26.39 7.37
C PRO A 31 -13.14 -25.11 7.91
N ALA A 32 -13.77 -25.16 9.08
CA ALA A 32 -14.40 -23.99 9.71
C ALA A 32 -13.35 -22.92 10.04
N ARG A 33 -12.21 -23.34 10.61
CA ARG A 33 -11.09 -22.46 10.92
C ARG A 33 -10.47 -21.86 9.66
N ARG A 34 -10.27 -22.65 8.60
CA ARG A 34 -9.79 -22.14 7.30
C ARG A 34 -10.74 -21.10 6.71
N ARG A 35 -12.05 -21.33 6.75
CA ARG A 35 -13.04 -20.38 6.24
C ARG A 35 -13.01 -19.07 7.03
N ARG A 36 -12.92 -19.13 8.36
CA ARG A 36 -12.77 -17.94 9.20
C ARG A 36 -11.51 -17.15 8.84
N LEU A 37 -10.36 -17.83 8.73
CA LEU A 37 -9.10 -17.17 8.39
C LEU A 37 -9.11 -16.55 6.98
N LEU A 38 -9.82 -17.14 6.02
CA LEU A 38 -10.03 -16.52 4.69
C LEU A 38 -10.83 -15.22 4.78
N LEU A 39 -11.86 -15.16 5.63
CA LEU A 39 -12.63 -13.92 5.85
C LEU A 39 -11.78 -12.86 6.53
N GLU A 40 -10.96 -13.24 7.52
CA GLU A 40 -10.01 -12.34 8.17
C GLU A 40 -8.96 -11.82 7.17
N LEU A 41 -8.47 -12.68 6.27
CA LEU A 41 -7.55 -12.30 5.19
C LEU A 41 -8.20 -11.31 4.20
N ALA A 42 -9.46 -11.54 3.82
CA ALA A 42 -10.21 -10.62 2.96
C ALA A 42 -10.38 -9.23 3.62
N ALA A 43 -10.74 -9.21 4.91
CA ALA A 43 -10.87 -7.97 5.67
C ALA A 43 -9.52 -7.21 5.80
N ALA A 44 -8.43 -7.92 6.05
CA ALA A 44 -7.09 -7.35 6.08
C ALA A 44 -6.68 -6.79 4.70
N GLY A 45 -7.03 -7.49 3.61
CA GLY A 45 -6.86 -7.00 2.24
C GLY A 45 -7.61 -5.70 1.96
N THR A 46 -8.85 -5.56 2.46
CA THR A 46 -9.61 -4.30 2.36
C THR A 46 -8.94 -3.17 3.13
N ARG A 47 -8.42 -3.44 4.35
CA ARG A 47 -7.65 -2.44 5.12
C ARG A 47 -6.37 -2.03 4.42
N LEU A 48 -5.65 -2.98 3.81
CA LEU A 48 -4.45 -2.69 3.03
C LEU A 48 -4.77 -1.77 1.85
N ALA A 49 -5.85 -2.06 1.12
CA ALA A 49 -6.31 -1.21 0.02
C ALA A 49 -6.67 0.19 0.51
N ALA A 50 -7.29 0.32 1.69
CA ALA A 50 -7.64 1.61 2.29
C ALA A 50 -6.40 2.41 2.71
N GLU A 51 -5.44 1.80 3.41
CA GLU A 51 -4.18 2.47 3.81
C GLU A 51 -3.36 2.89 2.58
N ALA A 52 -3.25 1.99 1.59
CA ALA A 52 -2.58 2.29 0.33
C ALA A 52 -3.31 3.34 -0.52
N ALA A 53 -4.64 3.46 -0.39
CA ALA A 53 -5.42 4.51 -1.04
C ALA A 53 -5.34 5.85 -0.29
N GLY A 54 -5.25 5.81 1.04
CA GLY A 54 -4.99 6.97 1.89
C GLY A 54 -3.61 7.59 1.61
N ASP A 55 -2.63 6.77 1.22
CA ASP A 55 -1.34 7.22 0.68
C ASP A 55 -1.45 7.78 -0.75
N ARG A 56 -2.53 7.43 -1.48
CA ARG A 56 -2.80 7.87 -2.86
C ARG A 56 -3.69 9.10 -2.99
N THR A 57 -4.12 9.75 -1.91
CA THR A 57 -4.77 11.07 -2.02
C THR A 57 -3.87 12.13 -2.67
N GLY A 58 -2.59 11.82 -2.95
CA GLY A 58 -1.67 12.67 -3.69
C GLY A 58 -1.56 12.47 -5.20
N ARG A 59 -1.96 11.34 -5.84
CA ARG A 59 -1.84 11.24 -7.31
C ARG A 59 -2.58 10.08 -7.98
N PRO A 60 -3.43 10.32 -9.00
CA PRO A 60 -3.97 9.26 -9.82
C PRO A 60 -2.86 8.53 -10.58
N LEU A 61 -2.92 7.19 -10.58
CA LEU A 61 -2.00 6.36 -11.36
C LEU A 61 -2.23 6.60 -12.86
N PRO A 62 -1.18 6.94 -13.64
CA PRO A 62 -1.29 7.27 -15.06
C PRO A 62 -1.73 6.05 -15.87
N ARG A 63 -2.92 6.13 -16.48
CA ARG A 63 -3.54 5.05 -17.26
C ARG A 63 -2.94 4.88 -18.66
N THR A 64 -2.11 5.81 -19.14
CA THR A 64 -1.53 5.80 -20.49
C THR A 64 -0.01 5.91 -20.48
N ARG A 65 0.66 5.44 -21.55
CA ARG A 65 2.12 5.58 -21.70
C ARG A 65 2.55 7.06 -21.70
N ARG A 66 1.73 7.93 -22.32
CA ARG A 66 1.97 9.38 -22.39
C ARG A 66 1.90 10.02 -21.01
N THR A 67 0.89 9.69 -20.21
CA THR A 67 0.75 10.20 -18.84
C THR A 67 1.88 9.68 -17.93
N ARG A 68 2.33 8.44 -18.10
CA ARG A 68 3.53 7.91 -17.41
C ARG A 68 4.79 8.72 -17.71
N ARG A 69 5.05 9.03 -18.98
CA ARG A 69 6.22 9.84 -19.39
C ARG A 69 6.15 11.26 -18.83
N ALA A 70 4.98 11.90 -18.90
CA ALA A 70 4.78 13.23 -18.34
C ALA A 70 5.03 13.28 -16.82
N LEU A 71 4.54 12.26 -16.09
CA LEU A 71 4.77 12.14 -14.65
C LEU A 71 6.24 11.92 -14.27
N ALA A 72 6.99 11.15 -15.07
CA ALA A 72 8.41 10.96 -14.86
C ALA A 72 9.19 12.27 -15.11
N ALA A 73 8.84 13.01 -16.16
CA ALA A 73 9.43 14.33 -16.45
C ALA A 73 9.12 15.34 -15.33
N GLN A 74 7.87 15.39 -14.86
CA GLN A 74 7.48 16.26 -13.75
C GLN A 74 8.27 15.96 -12.48
N ARG A 75 8.42 14.67 -12.12
CA ARG A 75 9.24 14.27 -10.96
C ARG A 75 10.70 14.70 -11.09
N GLY A 76 11.26 14.66 -12.30
CA GLY A 76 12.61 15.15 -12.56
C GLY A 76 12.71 16.66 -12.37
N ALA A 77 11.74 17.42 -12.86
CA ALA A 77 11.67 18.87 -12.68
C ALA A 77 11.53 19.24 -11.20
N ASP A 78 10.60 18.60 -10.48
CA ASP A 78 10.37 18.82 -9.05
C ASP A 78 11.67 18.58 -8.25
N TRP A 79 12.41 17.50 -8.55
CA TRP A 79 13.70 17.20 -7.90
C TRP A 79 14.77 18.27 -8.17
N ILE A 80 14.87 18.78 -9.40
CA ILE A 80 15.83 19.85 -9.75
C ILE A 80 15.47 21.12 -8.98
N THR A 81 14.19 21.49 -8.96
CA THR A 81 13.70 22.67 -8.26
C THR A 81 13.96 22.56 -6.75
N GLU A 82 13.64 21.42 -6.12
CA GLU A 82 13.91 21.19 -4.69
C GLU A 82 15.41 21.24 -4.35
N ARG A 83 16.28 20.84 -5.28
CA ARG A 83 17.72 20.73 -5.02
C ARG A 83 18.52 22.00 -5.32
N PHE A 84 18.04 22.84 -6.22
CA PHE A 84 18.82 23.97 -6.76
C PHE A 84 18.10 25.33 -6.69
N THR A 85 16.92 25.40 -6.08
CA THR A 85 16.32 26.69 -5.71
C THR A 85 16.82 27.07 -4.32
N PRO A 86 17.42 28.27 -4.14
CA PRO A 86 17.95 28.74 -2.86
C PRO A 86 16.87 28.99 -1.79
#